data_AF-A0A8J2KLH1-F1
#
_entry.id   AF-A0A8J2KLH1-F1
#
_cell.length_a   1.000
_cell.length_b   1.000
_cell.length_c   1.000
_cell.angle_alpha   90.00
_cell.angle_beta   90.00
_cell.angle_gamma   90.00
#
_symmetry.space_group_name_H-M   'P 1'
#
loop_
_entity.id
_entity.type
_entity.pdbx_description
1 polymer ?
#
loop_
_entity_poly.entity_id
_entity_poly.type
_entity_poly.pdbx_seq_one_letter_code
_entity_poly.pdbx_strand_id
1 'polypeptide(L)'
;MGKYSGNDTDGSVTKRGKSPHVYTVYDDGDIVFAIQEVKPFGKNSTGINWQQVHDHVPYIKSDWKSKKNRFMNEIKWFTTNANKSKRGSGVVETYDLKDKLLTEILPLMREAELDKTLSASDRNKRAGDKAAGEEIRMAAMSSMASKFSQHKSISNDPDE
;
A
#
# COMPACT_ATOMS: atom_id res chain seq x y z
N MET A 1 -48.27 14.18 37.60
CA MET A 1 -47.48 14.72 36.47
C MET A 1 -46.02 14.41 36.73
N GLY A 2 -45.32 13.85 35.75
CA GLY A 2 -43.93 13.38 35.86
C GLY A 2 -43.75 12.07 35.11
N LYS A 3 -43.74 12.14 33.76
CA LYS A 3 -43.42 10.99 32.90
C LYS A 3 -41.90 10.86 32.82
N TYR A 4 -41.34 9.75 33.31
CA TYR A 4 -39.97 9.37 32.95
C TYR A 4 -40.07 8.39 31.77
N SER A 5 -39.70 8.95 30.61
CA SER A 5 -39.51 8.24 29.34
C SER A 5 -38.44 7.18 29.51
N GLY A 6 -38.69 6.00 28.93
CA GLY A 6 -37.77 4.88 28.95
C GLY A 6 -36.44 5.18 28.26
N ASN A 7 -35.47 4.34 28.59
CA ASN A 7 -34.64 3.70 27.59
C ASN A 7 -34.19 2.36 28.16
N ASP A 8 -34.88 1.31 27.73
CA ASP A 8 -34.33 -0.01 27.58
C ASP A 8 -33.07 0.12 26.72
N THR A 9 -31.90 0.06 27.37
CA THR A 9 -30.70 -0.38 26.68
C THR A 9 -30.22 -1.60 27.42
N ASP A 10 -30.87 -2.70 27.05
CA ASP A 10 -30.24 -3.98 26.78
C ASP A 10 -28.72 -3.90 26.96
N GLY A 11 -28.26 -4.42 28.10
CA GLY A 11 -26.87 -4.53 28.49
C GLY A 11 -26.15 -5.53 27.61
N SER A 12 -26.12 -5.23 26.31
CA SER A 12 -25.32 -5.84 25.27
C SER A 12 -23.93 -5.97 25.84
N VAL A 13 -23.63 -7.20 26.24
CA VAL A 13 -22.29 -7.68 26.52
C VAL A 13 -21.56 -7.49 25.21
N THR A 14 -20.96 -6.31 25.04
CA THR A 14 -19.97 -6.07 24.02
C THR A 14 -18.93 -7.14 24.26
N LYS A 15 -18.91 -8.12 23.35
CA LYS A 15 -17.94 -9.22 23.33
C LYS A 15 -16.60 -8.57 23.64
N ARG A 16 -16.03 -8.80 24.83
CA ARG A 16 -14.67 -8.40 25.13
C ARG A 16 -13.83 -9.17 24.14
N GLY A 17 -13.56 -8.53 23.00
CA GLY A 17 -12.64 -9.06 21.99
C GLY A 17 -11.36 -9.38 22.70
N LYS A 18 -10.70 -10.47 22.29
CA LYS A 18 -9.35 -10.85 22.75
C LYS A 18 -8.57 -9.58 23.07
N SER A 19 -8.16 -9.42 24.33
CA SER A 19 -7.34 -8.26 24.72
C SER A 19 -6.24 -8.11 23.68
N PRO A 20 -6.18 -6.98 22.96
CA PRO A 20 -5.17 -6.80 21.92
C PRO A 20 -3.79 -7.00 22.55
N HIS A 21 -2.90 -7.69 21.84
CA HIS A 21 -1.51 -7.85 22.28
C HIS A 21 -0.95 -6.47 22.63
N VAL A 22 -0.42 -6.33 23.84
CA VAL A 22 0.21 -5.09 24.30
C VAL A 22 1.64 -5.13 23.82
N TYR A 23 1.94 -4.34 22.78
CA TYR A 23 3.28 -4.26 22.21
C TYR A 23 4.25 -3.61 23.18
N THR A 24 5.37 -4.27 23.39
CA THR A 24 6.53 -3.74 24.12
C THR A 24 7.53 -3.11 23.17
N VAL A 25 8.49 -2.35 23.71
CA VAL A 25 9.62 -1.83 22.91
C VAL A 25 10.47 -2.95 22.31
N TYR A 26 10.54 -4.10 22.96
CA TYR A 26 11.23 -5.29 22.43
C TYR A 26 10.45 -5.85 21.24
N ASP A 27 9.12 -5.99 21.35
CA ASP A 27 8.28 -6.39 20.22
C ASP A 27 8.46 -5.45 19.02
N ASP A 28 8.57 -4.14 19.26
CA ASP A 28 8.82 -3.16 18.20
C ASP A 28 10.18 -3.36 17.55
N GLY A 29 11.24 -3.55 18.35
CA GLY A 29 12.59 -3.84 17.87
C GLY A 29 12.62 -5.12 17.03
N ASP A 30 11.99 -6.18 17.51
CA ASP A 30 11.92 -7.47 16.83
C ASP A 30 11.15 -7.39 15.50
N ILE A 31 10.05 -6.63 15.45
CA ILE A 31 9.32 -6.36 14.20
C ILE A 31 10.20 -5.61 13.19
N VAL A 32 10.92 -4.59 13.64
CA VAL A 32 11.82 -3.81 12.78
C VAL A 32 12.98 -4.67 12.27
N PHE A 33 13.57 -5.49 13.14
CA PHE A 33 14.62 -6.43 12.77
C PHE A 33 14.12 -7.47 11.76
N ALA A 34 12.95 -8.06 11.98
CA ALA A 34 12.33 -8.98 11.04
C ALA A 34 12.07 -8.36 9.66
N ILE A 35 11.71 -7.07 9.61
CA ILE A 35 11.57 -6.34 8.33
C ILE A 35 12.91 -6.21 7.61
N GLN A 36 14.03 -6.04 8.33
CA GLN A 36 15.36 -6.01 7.71
C GLN A 36 15.73 -7.39 7.14
N GLU A 37 15.47 -8.47 7.89
CA GLU A 37 15.80 -9.85 7.50
C GLU A 37 15.03 -10.32 6.27
N VAL A 38 13.73 -9.98 6.16
CA VAL A 38 12.94 -10.33 4.96
C VAL A 38 13.31 -9.49 3.72
N LYS A 39 14.25 -8.54 3.85
CA LYS A 39 14.79 -7.67 2.79
C LYS A 39 13.77 -7.22 1.75
N PRO A 40 12.68 -6.54 2.15
CA PRO A 40 11.59 -6.24 1.25
C PRO A 40 11.85 -4.99 0.40
N PHE A 41 13.11 -4.59 0.16
CA PHE A 41 13.44 -3.32 -0.51
C PHE A 41 14.56 -3.44 -1.56
N GLY A 42 14.54 -4.47 -2.40
CA GLY A 42 15.45 -4.61 -3.56
C GLY A 42 14.90 -4.04 -4.87
N LYS A 43 15.75 -3.94 -5.91
CA LYS A 43 15.31 -3.76 -7.31
C LYS A 43 14.27 -4.84 -7.61
N ASN A 44 13.03 -4.44 -7.90
CA ASN A 44 11.83 -5.30 -8.10
C ASN A 44 11.00 -5.62 -6.85
N SER A 45 11.25 -5.01 -5.69
CA SER A 45 10.40 -5.27 -4.54
C SER A 45 8.99 -4.68 -4.70
N THR A 46 7.99 -5.52 -4.42
CA THR A 46 6.58 -5.10 -4.33
C THR A 46 6.22 -4.55 -2.95
N GLY A 47 7.19 -4.29 -2.08
CA GLY A 47 7.03 -3.80 -0.70
C GLY A 47 7.08 -4.90 0.36
N ILE A 48 6.81 -4.54 1.61
CA ILE A 48 6.91 -5.43 2.78
C ILE A 48 5.90 -6.58 2.68
N ASN A 49 6.42 -7.82 2.62
CA ASN A 49 5.62 -9.02 2.81
C ASN A 49 5.39 -9.27 4.31
N TRP A 50 4.28 -8.74 4.82
CA TRP A 50 3.92 -8.81 6.23
C TRP A 50 3.69 -10.23 6.76
N GLN A 51 3.36 -11.18 5.89
CA GLN A 51 3.24 -12.57 6.29
C GLN A 51 4.61 -13.14 6.65
N GLN A 52 5.63 -12.91 5.82
CA GLN A 52 7.01 -13.33 6.12
C GLN A 52 7.56 -12.66 7.38
N VAL A 53 7.27 -11.37 7.58
CA VAL A 53 7.63 -10.66 8.83
C VAL A 53 6.98 -11.36 10.03
N HIS A 54 5.69 -11.68 9.95
CA HIS A 54 4.98 -12.37 11.02
C HIS A 54 5.61 -13.73 11.35
N ASP A 55 6.04 -14.47 10.33
CA ASP A 55 6.66 -15.79 10.48
C ASP A 55 8.05 -15.73 11.15
N HIS A 56 8.75 -14.58 11.08
CA HIS A 56 10.04 -14.35 11.78
C HIS A 56 9.85 -14.01 13.27
N VAL A 57 8.68 -13.48 13.66
CA VAL A 57 8.37 -13.11 15.05
C VAL A 57 7.08 -13.82 15.53
N PRO A 58 7.06 -15.16 15.57
CA PRO A 58 5.85 -15.93 15.91
C PRO A 58 5.49 -15.82 17.40
N TYR A 59 6.45 -15.46 18.26
CA TYR A 59 6.25 -15.30 19.70
C TYR A 59 5.44 -14.05 20.08
N ILE A 60 5.43 -13.02 19.22
CA ILE A 60 4.54 -11.88 19.37
C ILE A 60 3.13 -12.34 18.99
N LYS A 61 2.24 -12.48 19.99
CA LYS A 61 0.90 -13.09 19.87
C LYS A 61 -0.13 -12.17 19.21
N SER A 62 0.20 -11.70 18.01
CA SER A 62 -0.63 -10.84 17.17
C SER A 62 -0.55 -11.23 15.70
N ASP A 63 -1.63 -10.96 14.96
CA ASP A 63 -1.67 -11.23 13.52
C ASP A 63 -0.77 -10.26 12.74
N TRP A 64 -0.46 -10.62 11.48
CA TRP A 64 0.40 -9.81 10.62
C TRP A 64 -0.18 -8.40 10.38
N LYS A 65 -1.50 -8.24 10.40
CA LYS A 65 -2.17 -6.93 10.22
C LYS A 65 -1.93 -6.02 11.41
N SER A 66 -2.01 -6.56 12.62
CA SER A 66 -1.72 -5.85 13.86
C SER A 66 -0.24 -5.44 13.90
N LYS A 67 0.68 -6.34 13.53
CA LYS A 67 2.13 -6.04 13.44
C LYS A 67 2.42 -4.94 12.41
N LYS A 68 1.77 -5.00 11.23
CA LYS A 68 1.82 -3.93 10.22
C LYS A 68 1.38 -2.59 10.80
N ASN A 69 0.20 -2.54 11.40
CA ASN A 69 -0.34 -1.30 11.97
C ASN A 69 0.55 -0.76 13.08
N ARG A 70 1.12 -1.65 13.91
CA ARG A 70 2.08 -1.27 14.95
C ARG A 70 3.32 -0.62 14.35
N PHE A 71 3.94 -1.25 13.36
CA PHE A 71 5.09 -0.69 12.66
C PHE A 71 4.81 0.67 12.00
N MET A 72 3.66 0.82 11.34
CA MET A 72 3.28 2.12 10.74
C MET A 72 3.12 3.22 11.78
N ASN A 73 2.60 2.88 12.97
CA ASN A 73 2.52 3.81 14.09
C ASN A 73 3.92 4.17 14.63
N GLU A 74 4.84 3.21 14.71
CA GLU A 74 6.23 3.45 15.08
C GLU A 74 6.94 4.36 14.07
N ILE A 75 6.74 4.16 12.76
CA ILE A 75 7.25 5.08 11.72
C ILE A 75 6.69 6.48 11.93
N LYS A 76 5.37 6.62 12.14
CA LYS A 76 4.74 7.92 12.34
C LYS A 76 5.29 8.61 13.58
N TRP A 77 5.45 7.86 14.67
CA TRP A 77 6.04 8.36 15.90
C TRP A 77 7.50 8.78 15.67
N PHE A 78 8.32 7.95 15.04
CA PHE A 78 9.72 8.24 14.76
C PHE A 78 9.85 9.47 13.87
N THR A 79 9.14 9.54 12.74
CA THR A 79 9.18 10.70 11.84
C THR A 79 8.68 12.00 12.48
N THR A 80 7.73 11.92 13.43
CA THR A 80 7.22 13.09 14.15
C THR A 80 8.11 13.50 15.33
N ASN A 81 8.74 12.53 16.00
CA ASN A 81 9.46 12.71 17.27
C ASN A 81 10.97 12.48 17.20
N ALA A 82 11.55 12.16 16.04
CA ALA A 82 13.00 11.98 15.83
C ALA A 82 13.82 13.22 16.20
N ASN A 83 13.18 14.37 16.47
CA ASN A 83 13.83 15.58 16.97
C ASN A 83 13.55 15.91 18.45
N LYS A 84 12.78 15.11 19.21
CA LYS A 84 12.47 15.40 20.62
C LYS A 84 12.50 14.15 21.50
N SER A 85 13.69 13.91 22.04
CA SER A 85 13.95 13.59 23.45
C SER A 85 12.79 12.99 24.26
N LYS A 86 12.88 11.68 24.53
CA LYS A 86 12.54 11.08 25.85
C LYS A 86 13.16 9.68 25.99
N ARG A 87 14.51 9.66 26.09
CA ARG A 87 15.29 8.55 26.65
C ARG A 87 15.12 8.57 28.18
N GLY A 88 13.97 8.11 28.67
CA GLY A 88 13.56 8.29 30.08
C GLY A 88 13.34 7.01 30.88
N SER A 89 13.67 5.84 30.34
CA SER A 89 13.65 4.58 31.08
C SER A 89 14.84 3.74 30.59
N GLY A 90 15.44 2.91 31.46
CA GLY A 90 16.69 2.18 31.24
C GLY A 90 16.67 1.11 30.13
N VAL A 91 16.00 1.38 29.02
CA VAL A 91 15.87 0.57 27.80
C VAL A 91 16.54 1.29 26.61
N VAL A 92 17.45 2.22 26.91
CA VAL A 92 18.07 3.14 25.93
C VAL A 92 18.72 2.40 24.77
N GLU A 93 19.39 1.27 25.03
CA GLU A 93 20.04 0.47 23.99
C GLU A 93 19.05 -0.10 22.98
N THR A 94 17.90 -0.62 23.43
CA THR A 94 16.87 -1.14 22.52
C THR A 94 16.22 -0.02 21.71
N TYR A 95 16.01 1.16 22.30
CA TYR A 95 15.56 2.34 21.55
C TYR A 95 16.58 2.77 20.50
N ASP A 96 17.86 2.84 20.86
CA ASP A 96 18.94 3.23 19.94
C ASP A 96 19.09 2.23 18.79
N LEU A 97 19.00 0.93 19.07
CA LEU A 97 19.05 -0.10 18.04
C LEU A 97 17.83 0.00 17.10
N LYS A 98 16.61 0.10 17.66
CA LYS A 98 15.38 0.26 16.87
C LYS A 98 15.45 1.51 15.99
N ASP A 99 15.85 2.65 16.57
CA ASP A 99 15.92 3.93 15.88
C ASP A 99 16.99 3.92 14.78
N LYS A 100 18.13 3.26 15.01
CA LYS A 100 19.14 3.02 13.98
C LYS A 100 18.56 2.21 12.82
N LEU A 101 17.90 1.09 13.12
CA LEU A 101 17.28 0.25 12.10
C LEU A 101 16.17 0.99 11.32
N LEU A 102 15.35 1.79 12.00
CA LEU A 102 14.35 2.64 11.35
C LEU A 102 14.99 3.68 10.43
N THR A 103 16.13 4.26 10.83
CA THR A 103 16.90 5.20 9.99
C THR A 103 17.40 4.52 8.71
N GLU A 104 17.78 3.24 8.78
CA GLU A 104 18.21 2.45 7.62
C GLU A 104 17.04 2.02 6.72
N ILE A 105 15.90 1.64 7.30
CA ILE A 105 14.74 1.10 6.58
C ILE A 105 13.93 2.20 5.87
N LEU A 106 13.77 3.38 6.49
CA LEU A 106 12.89 4.44 5.96
C LEU A 106 13.28 4.95 4.56
N PRO A 107 14.57 5.20 4.23
CA PRO A 107 14.97 5.55 2.88
C PRO A 107 14.61 4.46 1.86
N LEU A 108 14.89 3.19 2.19
CA LEU A 108 14.62 2.05 1.33
C LEU A 108 13.11 1.87 1.06
N MET A 109 12.27 2.13 2.06
CA MET A 109 10.82 2.17 1.89
C MET A 109 10.39 3.26 0.90
N ARG A 110 10.94 4.47 1.02
CA ARG A 110 10.60 5.60 0.14
C ARG A 110 11.07 5.35 -1.29
N GLU A 111 12.26 4.79 -1.49
CA GLU A 111 12.77 4.40 -2.81
C GLU A 111 11.86 3.35 -3.47
N ALA A 112 11.45 2.31 -2.73
CA ALA A 112 10.52 1.30 -3.23
C ALA A 112 9.13 1.87 -3.56
N GLU A 113 8.65 2.88 -2.82
CA GLU A 113 7.42 3.60 -3.16
C GLU A 113 7.58 4.44 -4.44
N LEU A 114 8.70 5.16 -4.59
CA LEU A 114 9.01 5.93 -5.78
C LEU A 114 9.06 5.02 -7.03
N ASP A 115 9.75 3.88 -6.96
CA ASP A 115 9.82 2.91 -8.06
C ASP A 115 8.43 2.37 -8.47
N LYS A 116 7.52 2.16 -7.50
CA LYS A 116 6.13 1.77 -7.79
C LYS A 116 5.36 2.87 -8.51
N THR A 117 5.54 4.12 -8.09
CA THR A 117 4.86 5.26 -8.74
C THR A 117 5.38 5.49 -10.17
N LEU A 118 6.69 5.36 -10.38
CA LEU A 118 7.31 5.46 -11.70
C LEU A 118 6.84 4.32 -12.61
N SER A 119 6.86 3.08 -12.13
CA SER A 119 6.38 1.92 -12.89
C SER A 119 4.86 1.96 -13.16
N ALA A 120 4.05 2.58 -12.29
CA ALA A 120 2.64 2.83 -12.56
C ALA A 120 2.45 3.93 -13.63
N SER A 121 3.24 5.01 -13.55
CA SER A 121 3.24 6.10 -14.53
C SER A 121 3.62 5.58 -15.93
N ASP A 122 4.66 4.77 -16.03
CA ASP A 122 5.10 4.17 -17.30
C ASP A 122 4.11 3.14 -17.86
N ARG A 123 3.34 2.46 -17.01
CA ARG A 123 2.23 1.60 -17.46
C ARG A 123 1.07 2.43 -17.98
N ASN A 124 0.72 3.52 -17.31
CA ASN A 124 -0.35 4.41 -17.75
C ASN A 124 -0.02 5.13 -19.06
N LYS A 125 1.22 5.58 -19.24
CA LYS A 125 1.70 6.14 -20.52
C LYS A 125 1.58 5.13 -21.66
N ARG A 126 2.09 3.91 -21.47
CA ARG A 126 1.97 2.84 -22.48
C ARG A 126 0.52 2.47 -22.80
N ALA A 127 -0.38 2.51 -21.81
CA ALA A 127 -1.80 2.27 -22.03
C ALA A 127 -2.46 3.42 -22.82
N GLY A 128 -2.13 4.67 -22.50
CA GLY A 128 -2.58 5.86 -23.23
C GLY A 128 -2.10 5.87 -24.69
N ASP A 129 -0.82 5.58 -24.91
CA ASP A 129 -0.23 5.51 -26.26
C ASP A 129 -0.87 4.38 -27.09
N LYS A 130 -1.19 3.25 -26.45
CA LYS A 130 -1.90 2.14 -27.11
C LYS A 130 -3.33 2.52 -27.49
N ALA A 131 -4.05 3.23 -26.61
CA ALA A 131 -5.41 3.70 -26.89
C ALA A 131 -5.43 4.72 -28.04
N ALA A 132 -4.51 5.69 -28.04
CA ALA A 132 -4.36 6.65 -29.13
C ALA A 132 -3.98 5.96 -30.46
N GLY A 133 -3.07 4.98 -30.42
CA GLY A 133 -2.70 4.19 -31.59
C GLY A 133 -3.82 3.25 -32.10
N GLU A 134 -4.76 2.85 -31.25
CA GLU A 134 -5.95 2.07 -31.63
C GLU A 134 -7.00 2.96 -32.33
N GLU A 135 -7.25 4.16 -31.81
CA GLU A 135 -8.14 5.16 -32.44
C GLU A 135 -7.66 5.56 -33.84
N ILE A 136 -6.36 5.81 -34.00
CA ILE A 136 -5.78 6.14 -35.31
C ILE A 136 -5.98 4.99 -36.31
N ARG A 137 -5.82 3.73 -35.87
CA ARG A 137 -6.05 2.56 -36.73
C ARG A 137 -7.52 2.39 -37.11
N MET A 138 -8.44 2.59 -36.18
CA MET A 138 -9.89 2.55 -36.44
C MET A 138 -10.32 3.65 -37.41
N ALA A 139 -9.78 4.88 -37.25
CA ALA A 139 -10.05 5.99 -38.14
C ALA A 139 -9.49 5.74 -39.56
N ALA A 140 -8.28 5.18 -39.67
CA ALA A 140 -7.68 4.81 -40.95
C ALA A 140 -8.47 3.70 -41.66
N MET A 141 -8.92 2.66 -40.94
CA MET A 141 -9.77 1.60 -41.50
C MET A 141 -11.13 2.14 -41.96
N SER A 142 -11.77 3.02 -41.17
CA SER A 142 -13.04 3.65 -41.54
C SER A 142 -12.89 4.55 -42.78
N SER A 143 -11.79 5.29 -42.89
CA SER A 143 -11.48 6.11 -44.06
C SER A 143 -11.26 5.27 -45.33
N MET A 144 -10.55 4.14 -45.23
CA MET A 144 -10.36 3.23 -46.36
C MET A 144 -11.66 2.55 -46.78
N ALA A 145 -12.47 2.09 -45.83
CA ALA A 145 -13.78 1.50 -46.12
C ALA A 145 -14.72 2.49 -46.84
N SER A 146 -14.72 3.76 -46.42
CA SER A 146 -15.50 4.83 -47.06
C SER A 146 -15.03 5.09 -48.51
N LYS A 147 -13.71 5.16 -48.73
CA LYS A 147 -13.14 5.29 -50.09
C LYS A 147 -13.46 4.09 -50.99
N PHE A 148 -13.44 2.88 -50.44
CA PHE A 148 -13.77 1.66 -51.19
C PHE A 148 -15.26 1.60 -51.59
N SER A 149 -16.15 2.10 -50.72
CA SER A 149 -17.58 2.16 -50.99
C SER A 149 -17.93 3.20 -52.07
N GLN A 150 -17.29 4.38 -52.04
CA GLN A 150 -17.47 5.41 -53.07
C GLN A 150 -17.03 4.96 -54.47
N HIS A 151 -15.97 4.16 -54.58
CA HIS A 151 -15.49 3.65 -55.86
C HIS A 151 -16.43 2.60 -56.49
N LYS A 152 -17.23 1.91 -55.67
CA LYS A 152 -18.18 0.87 -56.13
C LYS A 152 -19.49 1.46 -56.66
N SER A 153 -19.88 2.62 -56.14
CA SER A 153 -21.07 3.37 -56.60
C SER A 153 -20.85 4.15 -57.91
N ILE A 154 -19.61 4.37 -58.33
CA ILE A 154 -19.28 5.10 -59.58
C ILE A 154 -19.26 4.17 -60.81
N SER A 155 -19.25 2.85 -60.62
CA SER A 155 -19.10 1.87 -61.71
C SER A 155 -20.41 1.25 -62.25
N ASN A 156 -21.58 1.75 -61.86
CA ASN A 156 -22.87 1.26 -62.38
C ASN A 156 -23.72 2.43 -62.94
N ASP A 157 -23.23 3.11 -63.97
CA ASP A 157 -24.12 3.75 -64.96
C ASP A 157 -24.06 2.91 -66.23
N PRO A 158 -25.10 2.12 -66.56
CA PRO A 158 -25.26 1.56 -67.89
C PRO A 158 -26.07 2.56 -68.72
N ASP A 159 -25.40 3.55 -69.29
CA ASP A 159 -25.91 4.24 -70.48
C ASP A 159 -25.38 3.50 -71.72
N GLU A 160 -26.17 2.54 -72.20
CA GLU A 160 -26.36 2.18 -73.62
C GLU A 160 -27.61 1.31 -73.81
#